data_AF-A0A0H4X5E9-F1
#
_entry.id   AF-A0A0H4X5E9-F1
#
_cell.length_a   1.000
_cell.length_b   1.000
_cell.length_c   1.000
_cell.angle_alpha   90.00
_cell.angle_beta   90.00
_cell.angle_gamma   90.00
#
_symmetry.space_group_name_H-M   'P 1'
#
loop_
_entity.id
_entity.type
_entity.pdbx_description
1 polymer ?
#
loop_
_entity_poly.entity_id
_entity_poly.type
_entity_poly.pdbx_seq_one_letter_code
_entity_poly.pdbx_strand_id
1 'polypeptide(L)'
;MSAEDKVIQEYRGRALKLFMLWVLPVAPIAAYLNGMAMGVAGWSGMVAVVWVLPPIIVGLGIAYPAMMLHLLVDGALRERPRDAPGERLTRILRLPWRAAVATSWGAWTMGGVWFSLHVCLLWKKDLSQVVVGTLIGVCFGVVLGFPISVSLEKLLLPLALEEQRKDPTLVLKGGGFFWPRQAWFMPTTFIGSSLCALVLSGCVVLVKLQGVRDALHTSLVAEGAHGSAAALMDMGGMLVGELAFGLAWVGGLLAIPAVTTWMLARRQSNAAGAVGAAIESLAAGRVMSPAWVSTDEMGDLSSGMNAVLVRLRQLPLSLNDSATRLSGAGRHLRESHGEHQQSLVRQASALHEAQMTSEEIRRTSLMAVERAEAVLQVARRSEVLGQQGEAAVERSLTGLTDIRRVVDGIQDRLERLAQSTSQIGEITESVKDLADQSHLLAVNAAIEAARSGSRAGASRWWPARFAPCRTSPSRRPAASAPSSRTSAPASATRRRWARPACRPSAPAWTRCGRRVTRCGSCPASRRRTPPPPGRLPPR
;
A
#
# COMPACT_ATOMS: atom_id res chain seq x y z
N MET A 1 5.53 -45.24 -26.35
CA MET A 1 4.72 -44.09 -26.77
C MET A 1 4.24 -43.36 -25.53
N SER A 2 4.55 -42.07 -25.41
CA SER A 2 3.94 -41.17 -24.44
C SER A 2 2.47 -40.87 -24.79
N ALA A 3 1.77 -40.11 -23.94
CA ALA A 3 0.46 -39.54 -24.31
C ALA A 3 0.59 -38.58 -25.51
N GLU A 4 1.67 -37.80 -25.58
CA GLU A 4 1.99 -36.91 -26.70
C GLU A 4 2.18 -37.69 -28.02
N ASP A 5 2.92 -38.81 -28.00
CA ASP A 5 3.13 -39.63 -29.22
C ASP A 5 1.79 -40.15 -29.79
N LYS A 6 0.83 -40.52 -28.92
CA LYS A 6 -0.52 -40.95 -29.33
C LYS A 6 -1.26 -39.80 -30.03
N VAL A 7 -1.22 -38.61 -29.45
CA VAL A 7 -1.84 -37.39 -30.01
C VAL A 7 -1.20 -37.05 -31.37
N ILE A 8 0.12 -37.04 -31.47
CA ILE A 8 0.86 -36.77 -32.72
C ILE A 8 0.50 -37.79 -33.80
N GLN A 9 0.47 -39.08 -33.47
CA GLN A 9 0.08 -40.14 -34.41
C GLN A 9 -1.38 -40.01 -34.87
N GLU A 10 -2.30 -39.65 -33.97
CA GLU A 10 -3.70 -39.41 -34.32
C GLU A 10 -3.86 -38.22 -35.27
N TYR A 11 -3.27 -37.06 -34.93
CA TYR A 11 -3.33 -35.88 -35.80
C TYR A 11 -2.70 -36.15 -37.17
N ARG A 12 -1.58 -36.89 -37.23
CA ARG A 12 -0.97 -37.34 -38.49
C ARG A 12 -1.91 -38.22 -39.32
N GLY A 13 -2.57 -39.19 -38.69
CA GLY A 13 -3.56 -40.07 -39.34
C GLY A 13 -4.81 -39.33 -39.83
N ARG A 14 -5.33 -38.39 -39.03
CA ARG A 14 -6.46 -37.52 -39.41
C ARG A 14 -6.08 -36.59 -40.57
N ALA A 15 -4.90 -35.96 -40.54
CA ALA A 15 -4.42 -35.09 -41.61
C ALA A 15 -4.21 -35.84 -42.95
N LEU A 16 -3.66 -37.06 -42.91
CA LEU A 16 -3.50 -37.89 -44.11
C LEU A 16 -4.85 -38.30 -44.71
N LYS A 17 -5.84 -38.67 -43.87
CA LYS A 17 -7.21 -38.96 -44.34
C LYS A 17 -7.87 -37.73 -44.99
N LEU A 18 -7.69 -36.52 -44.41
CA LEU A 18 -8.18 -35.28 -45.00
C LEU A 18 -7.52 -34.96 -46.36
N PHE A 19 -6.21 -35.20 -46.50
CA PHE A 19 -5.51 -35.06 -47.77
C PHE A 19 -6.06 -36.01 -48.84
N MET A 20 -6.19 -37.31 -48.51
CA MET A 20 -6.73 -38.31 -49.43
C MET A 20 -8.17 -38.00 -49.88
N LEU A 21 -9.02 -37.51 -48.96
CA LEU A 21 -10.41 -37.16 -49.26
C LEU A 21 -10.53 -36.08 -50.35
N TRP A 22 -9.61 -35.11 -50.37
CA TRP A 22 -9.58 -34.04 -51.39
C TRP A 22 -8.86 -34.44 -52.68
N VAL A 23 -7.82 -35.27 -52.60
CA VAL A 23 -6.96 -35.58 -53.76
C VAL A 23 -7.43 -36.80 -54.55
N LEU A 24 -7.86 -37.88 -53.88
CA LEU A 24 -8.15 -39.16 -54.54
C LEU A 24 -9.31 -39.08 -55.57
N PRO A 25 -10.41 -38.33 -55.35
CA PRO A 25 -11.46 -38.19 -56.36
C PRO A 25 -11.03 -37.38 -57.60
N VAL A 26 -10.04 -36.49 -57.44
CA VAL A 26 -9.62 -35.54 -58.48
C VAL A 26 -8.46 -36.09 -59.32
N ALA A 27 -7.62 -36.95 -58.76
CA ALA A 27 -6.46 -37.52 -59.45
C ALA A 27 -6.80 -38.23 -60.78
N PRO A 28 -7.86 -39.07 -60.91
CA PRO A 28 -8.22 -39.68 -62.19
C PRO A 28 -8.68 -38.67 -63.24
N ILE A 29 -9.45 -37.65 -62.82
CA ILE A 29 -9.95 -36.58 -63.70
C ILE A 29 -8.76 -35.77 -64.24
N ALA A 30 -7.85 -35.35 -63.36
CA ALA A 30 -6.66 -34.60 -63.73
C ALA A 30 -5.68 -35.40 -64.61
N ALA A 31 -5.51 -36.69 -64.35
CA ALA A 31 -4.71 -37.57 -65.21
C ALA A 31 -5.31 -37.72 -66.61
N TYR A 32 -6.64 -37.87 -66.73
CA TYR A 32 -7.31 -37.92 -68.02
C TYR A 32 -7.21 -36.60 -68.79
N LEU A 33 -7.40 -35.46 -68.12
CA LEU A 33 -7.19 -34.12 -68.70
C LEU A 33 -5.75 -33.94 -69.19
N ASN A 34 -4.77 -34.42 -68.42
CA ASN A 34 -3.36 -34.35 -68.80
C ASN A 34 -3.09 -35.23 -70.05
N GLY A 35 -3.56 -36.47 -70.07
CA GLY A 35 -3.45 -37.34 -71.26
C GLY A 35 -4.08 -36.71 -72.51
N MET A 36 -5.26 -36.10 -72.37
CA MET A 36 -5.90 -35.33 -73.44
C MET A 36 -5.06 -34.11 -73.88
N ALA A 37 -4.42 -33.39 -72.96
CA ALA A 37 -3.51 -32.27 -73.25
C ALA A 37 -2.25 -32.66 -74.05
N MET A 38 -1.90 -33.95 -74.06
CA MET A 38 -0.80 -34.53 -74.84
C MET A 38 -1.30 -35.17 -76.16
N GLY A 39 -2.58 -34.94 -76.51
CA GLY A 39 -3.23 -35.57 -77.66
C GLY A 39 -3.33 -37.10 -77.53
N VAL A 40 -3.56 -37.61 -76.32
CA VAL A 40 -3.82 -39.02 -76.02
C VAL A 40 -5.22 -39.13 -75.41
N ALA A 41 -6.23 -39.07 -76.28
CA ALA A 41 -7.65 -39.09 -75.92
C ALA A 41 -8.30 -40.48 -76.09
N GLY A 42 -9.59 -40.59 -75.73
CA GLY A 42 -10.39 -41.80 -75.95
C GLY A 42 -9.82 -43.04 -75.26
N TRP A 43 -9.82 -44.18 -75.96
CA TRP A 43 -9.32 -45.45 -75.41
C TRP A 43 -7.87 -45.36 -74.95
N SER A 44 -6.96 -44.79 -75.76
CA SER A 44 -5.56 -44.60 -75.39
C SER A 44 -5.39 -43.73 -74.13
N GLY A 45 -6.22 -42.70 -73.98
CA GLY A 45 -6.24 -41.85 -72.77
C GLY A 45 -6.71 -42.60 -71.53
N MET A 46 -7.73 -43.47 -71.65
CA MET A 46 -8.17 -44.33 -70.55
C MET A 46 -7.11 -45.39 -70.18
N VAL A 47 -6.45 -45.99 -71.17
CA VAL A 47 -5.32 -46.91 -70.94
C VAL A 47 -4.16 -46.20 -70.24
N ALA A 48 -3.80 -44.97 -70.65
CA ALA A 48 -2.80 -44.16 -69.97
C ALA A 48 -3.14 -43.92 -68.49
N VAL A 49 -4.39 -43.56 -68.18
CA VAL A 49 -4.84 -43.39 -66.80
C VAL A 49 -4.77 -44.71 -66.02
N VAL A 50 -5.30 -45.81 -66.56
CA VAL A 50 -5.37 -47.11 -65.88
C VAL A 50 -3.97 -47.68 -65.58
N TRP A 51 -2.99 -47.50 -66.45
CA TRP A 51 -1.64 -48.07 -66.28
C TRP A 51 -0.64 -47.13 -65.59
N VAL A 52 -0.67 -45.82 -65.88
CA VAL A 52 0.33 -44.87 -65.38
C VAL A 52 -0.07 -44.26 -64.03
N LEU A 53 -1.37 -44.08 -63.75
CA LEU A 53 -1.81 -43.39 -62.54
C LEU A 53 -1.66 -44.22 -61.23
N PRO A 54 -1.95 -45.54 -61.16
CA PRO A 54 -1.87 -46.29 -59.92
C PRO A 54 -0.51 -46.23 -59.19
N PRO A 55 0.66 -46.43 -59.84
CA PRO A 55 1.95 -46.30 -59.15
C PRO A 55 2.22 -44.87 -58.69
N ILE A 56 1.74 -43.86 -59.42
CA ILE A 56 1.82 -42.45 -59.04
C ILE A 56 0.94 -42.14 -57.82
N ILE A 57 -0.27 -42.71 -57.73
CA ILE A 57 -1.10 -42.59 -56.52
C ILE A 57 -0.41 -43.23 -55.32
N VAL A 58 0.16 -44.44 -55.45
CA VAL A 58 0.84 -45.10 -54.32
C VAL A 58 2.08 -44.31 -53.88
N GLY A 59 2.96 -43.92 -54.81
CA GLY A 59 4.19 -43.20 -54.49
C GLY A 59 3.97 -41.74 -54.08
N LEU A 60 3.34 -40.96 -54.97
CA LEU A 60 3.22 -39.50 -54.82
C LEU A 60 1.88 -39.06 -54.21
N GLY A 61 0.81 -39.85 -54.35
CA GLY A 61 -0.49 -39.57 -53.72
C GLY A 61 -0.64 -40.08 -52.28
N ILE A 62 0.12 -41.10 -51.88
CA ILE A 62 0.00 -41.76 -50.56
C ILE A 62 1.31 -41.70 -49.77
N ALA A 63 2.40 -42.29 -50.27
CA ALA A 63 3.64 -42.43 -49.50
C ALA A 63 4.35 -41.07 -49.25
N TYR A 64 4.50 -40.24 -50.29
CA TYR A 64 5.12 -38.92 -50.15
C TYR A 64 4.33 -37.97 -49.22
N PRO A 65 2.99 -37.83 -49.32
CA PRO A 65 2.21 -37.03 -48.39
C PRO A 65 2.23 -37.57 -46.95
N ALA A 66 2.24 -38.89 -46.77
CA ALA A 66 2.39 -39.51 -45.45
C ALA A 66 3.76 -39.19 -44.82
N MET A 67 4.84 -39.25 -45.60
CA MET A 67 6.20 -38.88 -45.17
C MET A 67 6.31 -37.39 -44.83
N MET A 68 5.82 -36.50 -45.71
CA MET A 68 5.84 -35.05 -45.46
C MET A 68 4.97 -34.65 -44.27
N LEU A 69 3.79 -35.23 -44.12
CA LEU A 69 2.97 -35.04 -42.91
C LEU A 69 3.67 -35.57 -41.66
N HIS A 70 4.37 -36.71 -41.71
CA HIS A 70 5.12 -37.19 -40.56
C HIS A 70 6.19 -36.19 -40.10
N LEU A 71 7.03 -35.70 -41.01
CA LEU A 71 8.09 -34.75 -40.68
C LEU A 71 7.54 -33.41 -40.17
N LEU A 72 6.47 -32.91 -40.78
CA LEU A 72 5.88 -31.60 -40.43
C LEU A 72 5.02 -31.66 -39.16
N VAL A 73 4.19 -32.69 -38.98
CA VAL A 73 3.30 -32.85 -37.82
C VAL A 73 4.12 -33.12 -36.56
N ASP A 74 5.01 -34.13 -36.57
CA ASP A 74 5.90 -34.42 -35.44
C ASP A 74 6.81 -33.20 -35.13
N GLY A 75 7.35 -32.55 -36.17
CA GLY A 75 8.23 -31.38 -36.02
C GLY A 75 7.55 -30.13 -35.47
N ALA A 76 6.23 -29.97 -35.68
CA ALA A 76 5.46 -28.84 -35.18
C ALA A 76 4.85 -29.08 -33.80
N LEU A 77 4.17 -30.21 -33.61
CA LEU A 77 3.40 -30.54 -32.40
C LEU A 77 4.27 -30.83 -31.19
N ARG A 78 5.42 -31.48 -31.37
CA ARG A 78 6.25 -31.96 -30.25
C ARG A 78 6.79 -30.79 -29.42
N GLU A 79 6.64 -30.90 -28.10
CA GLU A 79 7.19 -29.94 -27.12
C GLU A 79 8.72 -30.02 -27.08
N ARG A 80 9.40 -28.88 -26.89
CA ARG A 80 10.87 -28.84 -26.81
C ARG A 80 11.29 -28.10 -25.54
N PRO A 81 12.23 -28.61 -24.73
CA PRO A 81 12.69 -27.96 -23.49
C PRO A 81 13.37 -26.58 -23.65
N ARG A 82 13.45 -26.04 -24.87
CA ARG A 82 14.05 -24.74 -25.21
C ARG A 82 13.08 -23.81 -25.96
N ASP A 83 11.82 -24.21 -26.13
CA ASP A 83 10.81 -23.37 -26.78
C ASP A 83 10.56 -22.11 -25.94
N ALA A 84 10.68 -20.93 -26.54
CA ALA A 84 10.23 -19.68 -25.93
C ALA A 84 8.69 -19.63 -25.88
N PRO A 85 8.08 -18.85 -24.95
CA PRO A 85 6.63 -18.75 -24.85
C PRO A 85 6.00 -18.37 -26.20
N GLY A 86 5.08 -19.21 -26.67
CA GLY A 86 4.41 -19.06 -27.97
C GLY A 86 5.10 -19.69 -29.18
N GLU A 87 6.32 -20.23 -29.08
CA GLU A 87 6.98 -20.87 -30.24
C GLU A 87 6.28 -22.15 -30.68
N ARG A 88 5.77 -22.97 -29.75
CA ARG A 88 4.99 -24.16 -30.10
C ARG A 88 3.71 -23.79 -30.84
N LEU A 89 2.94 -22.83 -30.33
CA LEU A 89 1.73 -22.31 -31.00
C LEU A 89 2.08 -21.73 -32.38
N THR A 90 3.19 -21.01 -32.49
CA THR A 90 3.72 -20.50 -33.77
C THR A 90 3.99 -21.63 -34.77
N ARG A 91 4.52 -22.79 -34.33
CA ARG A 91 4.67 -23.97 -35.21
C ARG A 91 3.32 -24.57 -35.61
N ILE A 92 2.39 -24.70 -34.66
CA ILE A 92 1.05 -25.25 -34.90
C ILE A 92 0.28 -24.42 -35.94
N LEU A 93 0.30 -23.09 -35.83
CA LEU A 93 -0.42 -22.20 -36.76
C LEU A 93 0.24 -22.11 -38.15
N ARG A 94 1.55 -22.34 -38.27
CA ARG A 94 2.24 -22.47 -39.58
C ARG A 94 2.03 -23.84 -40.25
N LEU A 95 1.63 -24.87 -39.50
CA LEU A 95 1.53 -26.24 -40.00
C LEU A 95 0.56 -26.40 -41.19
N PRO A 96 -0.68 -25.84 -41.19
CA PRO A 96 -1.62 -25.98 -42.31
C PRO A 96 -1.04 -25.60 -43.68
N TRP A 97 -0.36 -24.44 -43.76
CA TRP A 97 0.15 -23.90 -45.01
C TRP A 97 1.46 -24.55 -45.45
N ARG A 98 2.35 -24.86 -44.49
CA ARG A 98 3.56 -25.64 -44.80
C ARG A 98 3.23 -27.06 -45.25
N ALA A 99 2.24 -27.69 -44.64
CA ALA A 99 1.73 -28.99 -45.06
C ALA A 99 1.09 -28.91 -46.44
N ALA A 100 0.17 -27.98 -46.70
CA ALA A 100 -0.51 -27.89 -47.99
C ALA A 100 0.45 -27.64 -49.17
N VAL A 101 1.48 -26.80 -49.01
CA VAL A 101 2.52 -26.61 -50.04
C VAL A 101 3.39 -27.87 -50.18
N ALA A 102 3.89 -28.43 -49.08
CA ALA A 102 4.75 -29.61 -49.14
C ALA A 102 4.03 -30.84 -49.71
N THR A 103 2.79 -31.13 -49.29
CA THR A 103 2.04 -32.29 -49.78
C THR A 103 1.36 -32.01 -51.12
N SER A 104 0.58 -30.94 -51.24
CA SER A 104 -0.28 -30.74 -52.42
C SER A 104 0.54 -30.21 -53.59
N TRP A 105 1.30 -29.12 -53.41
CA TRP A 105 2.09 -28.59 -54.52
C TRP A 105 3.20 -29.57 -54.90
N GLY A 106 3.87 -30.18 -53.91
CA GLY A 106 4.87 -31.24 -54.13
C GLY A 106 4.33 -32.46 -54.89
N ALA A 107 3.27 -33.11 -54.39
CA ALA A 107 2.71 -34.31 -55.02
C ALA A 107 2.15 -34.03 -56.42
N TRP A 108 1.48 -32.90 -56.62
CA TRP A 108 0.84 -32.58 -57.90
C TRP A 108 1.83 -32.09 -58.97
N THR A 109 2.90 -31.38 -58.60
CA THR A 109 3.98 -31.04 -59.55
C THR A 109 4.77 -32.27 -59.95
N MET A 110 5.21 -33.08 -58.99
CA MET A 110 5.92 -34.33 -59.27
C MET A 110 5.02 -35.31 -60.05
N GLY A 111 3.75 -35.47 -59.65
CA GLY A 111 2.79 -36.31 -60.35
C GLY A 111 2.52 -35.86 -61.78
N GLY A 112 2.45 -34.55 -62.02
CA GLY A 112 2.40 -33.94 -63.35
C GLY A 112 3.60 -34.34 -64.19
N VAL A 113 4.84 -34.11 -63.72
CA VAL A 113 6.07 -34.50 -64.43
C VAL A 113 6.10 -36.00 -64.72
N TRP A 114 5.90 -36.84 -63.71
CA TRP A 114 6.03 -38.30 -63.82
C TRP A 114 4.97 -38.92 -64.75
N PHE A 115 3.71 -38.49 -64.65
CA PHE A 115 2.65 -38.97 -65.54
C PHE A 115 2.91 -38.56 -66.99
N SER A 116 3.20 -37.27 -67.20
CA SER A 116 3.41 -36.72 -68.55
C SER A 116 4.62 -37.34 -69.24
N LEU A 117 5.72 -37.56 -68.51
CA LEU A 117 6.91 -38.24 -69.04
C LEU A 117 6.60 -39.67 -69.50
N HIS A 118 5.83 -40.44 -68.73
CA HIS A 118 5.43 -41.80 -69.11
C HIS A 118 4.51 -41.81 -70.33
N VAL A 119 3.56 -40.86 -70.41
CA VAL A 119 2.69 -40.71 -71.60
C VAL A 119 3.50 -40.34 -72.84
N CYS A 120 4.46 -39.41 -72.73
CA CYS A 120 5.39 -39.08 -73.83
C CYS A 120 6.17 -40.30 -74.32
N LEU A 121 6.75 -41.09 -73.42
CA LEU A 121 7.57 -42.25 -73.76
C LEU A 121 6.74 -43.39 -74.37
N LEU A 122 5.57 -43.68 -73.82
CA LEU A 122 4.70 -44.78 -74.30
C LEU A 122 4.04 -44.48 -75.66
N TRP A 123 3.60 -43.23 -75.89
CA TRP A 123 2.94 -42.82 -77.14
C TRP A 123 3.84 -42.02 -78.09
N LYS A 124 5.16 -41.98 -77.85
CA LYS A 124 6.18 -41.29 -78.66
C LYS A 124 5.83 -39.83 -78.99
N LYS A 125 5.37 -39.08 -77.98
CA LYS A 125 5.03 -37.65 -78.09
C LYS A 125 6.24 -36.77 -77.79
N ASP A 126 6.26 -35.56 -78.34
CA ASP A 126 7.31 -34.57 -78.09
C ASP A 126 7.49 -34.28 -76.59
N LEU A 127 8.74 -34.30 -76.13
CA LEU A 127 9.07 -34.11 -74.71
C LEU A 127 8.72 -32.71 -74.18
N SER A 128 8.51 -31.74 -75.08
CA SER A 128 8.01 -30.40 -74.76
C SER A 128 6.61 -30.43 -74.13
N GLN A 129 5.78 -31.43 -74.44
CA GLN A 129 4.43 -31.58 -73.89
C GLN A 129 4.46 -31.87 -72.37
N VAL A 130 5.57 -32.40 -71.84
CA VAL A 130 5.76 -32.59 -70.39
C VAL A 130 5.63 -31.28 -69.61
N VAL A 131 5.99 -30.14 -70.22
CA VAL A 131 5.82 -28.80 -69.61
C VAL A 131 4.34 -28.46 -69.42
N VAL A 132 3.49 -28.75 -70.42
CA VAL A 132 2.04 -28.50 -70.38
C VAL A 132 1.37 -29.38 -69.32
N GLY A 133 1.69 -30.67 -69.30
CA GLY A 133 1.17 -31.59 -68.30
C GLY A 133 1.64 -31.30 -66.86
N THR A 134 2.86 -30.80 -66.72
CA THR A 134 3.37 -30.30 -65.43
C THR A 134 2.63 -29.05 -64.98
N LEU A 135 2.32 -28.11 -65.89
CA LEU A 135 1.54 -26.91 -65.59
C LEU A 135 0.11 -27.25 -65.15
N ILE A 136 -0.54 -28.21 -65.80
CA ILE A 136 -1.84 -28.76 -65.37
C ILE A 136 -1.74 -29.31 -63.93
N GLY A 137 -0.66 -30.06 -63.63
CA GLY A 137 -0.35 -30.53 -62.27
C GLY A 137 -0.20 -29.38 -61.26
N VAL A 138 0.59 -28.35 -61.57
CA VAL A 138 0.72 -27.14 -60.73
C VAL A 138 -0.65 -26.55 -60.39
N CYS A 139 -1.53 -26.39 -61.39
CA CYS A 139 -2.85 -25.79 -61.19
C CYS A 139 -3.74 -26.60 -60.23
N PHE A 140 -3.79 -27.93 -60.36
CA PHE A 140 -4.50 -28.78 -59.39
C PHE A 140 -3.88 -28.74 -57.99
N GLY A 141 -2.54 -28.70 -57.89
CA GLY A 141 -1.83 -28.56 -56.61
C GLY A 141 -2.14 -27.26 -55.87
N VAL A 142 -2.20 -26.13 -56.59
CA VAL A 142 -2.60 -24.82 -56.06
C VAL A 142 -4.06 -24.84 -55.60
N VAL A 143 -4.98 -25.30 -56.45
CA VAL A 143 -6.42 -25.34 -56.18
C VAL A 143 -6.75 -26.22 -54.97
N LEU A 144 -6.17 -27.42 -54.87
CA LEU A 144 -6.46 -28.36 -53.78
C LEU A 144 -5.68 -28.05 -52.49
N GLY A 145 -4.55 -27.34 -52.57
CA GLY A 145 -3.81 -26.91 -51.38
C GLY A 145 -4.65 -26.02 -50.44
N PHE A 146 -5.51 -25.16 -50.98
CA PHE A 146 -6.37 -24.25 -50.20
C PHE A 146 -7.44 -24.95 -49.34
N PRO A 147 -8.31 -25.84 -49.87
CA PRO A 147 -9.28 -26.54 -49.03
C PRO A 147 -8.59 -27.49 -48.04
N ILE A 148 -7.45 -28.08 -48.41
CA ILE A 148 -6.65 -28.95 -47.52
C ILE A 148 -6.09 -28.15 -46.33
N SER A 149 -5.51 -26.96 -46.54
CA SER A 149 -5.02 -26.13 -45.42
C SER A 149 -6.15 -25.64 -44.53
N VAL A 150 -7.30 -25.21 -45.08
CA VAL A 150 -8.47 -24.77 -44.29
C VAL A 150 -9.08 -25.95 -43.49
N SER A 151 -9.08 -27.16 -44.04
CA SER A 151 -9.46 -28.38 -43.30
C SER A 151 -8.45 -28.72 -42.18
N LEU A 152 -7.15 -28.55 -42.43
CA LEU A 152 -6.10 -28.85 -41.45
C LEU A 152 -6.01 -27.78 -40.34
N GLU A 153 -6.28 -26.51 -40.65
CA GLU A 153 -6.44 -25.42 -39.67
C GLU A 153 -7.61 -25.73 -38.71
N LYS A 154 -8.78 -26.12 -39.25
CA LYS A 154 -9.94 -26.53 -38.43
C LYS A 154 -9.65 -27.74 -37.54
N LEU A 155 -8.84 -28.69 -38.04
CA LEU A 155 -8.41 -29.85 -37.25
C LEU A 155 -7.50 -29.42 -36.08
N LEU A 156 -6.56 -28.50 -36.31
CA LEU A 156 -5.56 -28.08 -35.31
C LEU A 156 -6.04 -26.98 -34.35
N LEU A 157 -7.10 -26.24 -34.70
CA LEU A 157 -7.64 -25.13 -33.90
C LEU A 157 -7.90 -25.46 -32.42
N PRO A 158 -8.44 -26.63 -32.02
CA PRO A 158 -8.64 -26.96 -30.60
C PRO A 158 -7.33 -26.98 -29.80
N LEU A 159 -6.26 -27.55 -30.38
CA LEU A 159 -4.93 -27.61 -29.74
C LEU A 159 -4.25 -26.24 -29.74
N ALA A 160 -4.44 -25.45 -30.80
CA ALA A 160 -3.97 -24.06 -30.83
C ALA A 160 -4.64 -23.20 -29.74
N LEU A 161 -5.94 -23.40 -29.48
CA LEU A 161 -6.67 -22.75 -28.39
C LEU A 161 -6.21 -23.25 -27.01
N GLU A 162 -5.86 -24.52 -26.87
CA GLU A 162 -5.28 -25.06 -25.63
C GLU A 162 -3.91 -24.42 -25.33
N GLU A 163 -3.04 -24.30 -26.33
CA GLU A 163 -1.73 -23.66 -26.17
C GLU A 163 -1.86 -22.14 -25.89
N GLN A 164 -2.76 -21.43 -26.56
CA GLN A 164 -3.05 -20.01 -26.29
C GLN A 164 -3.66 -19.79 -24.90
N ARG A 165 -4.34 -20.78 -24.30
CA ARG A 165 -4.84 -20.68 -22.91
C ARG A 165 -3.72 -20.73 -21.86
N LYS A 166 -2.53 -21.23 -22.20
CA LYS A 166 -1.35 -21.19 -21.32
C LYS A 166 -0.80 -19.77 -21.16
N ASP A 167 -0.84 -18.96 -22.23
CA ASP A 167 -0.52 -17.53 -22.20
C ASP A 167 -1.57 -16.72 -22.99
N PRO A 168 -2.66 -16.26 -22.33
CA PRO A 168 -3.68 -15.44 -22.97
C PRO A 168 -3.20 -14.03 -23.37
N THR A 169 -2.00 -13.61 -22.95
CA THR A 169 -1.40 -12.30 -23.29
C THR A 169 -0.43 -12.35 -24.46
N LEU A 170 -0.08 -13.54 -24.95
CA LEU A 170 0.76 -13.76 -26.11
C LEU A 170 0.12 -13.19 -27.39
N VAL A 171 0.79 -12.20 -28.00
CA VAL A 171 0.43 -11.63 -29.31
C VAL A 171 1.41 -12.12 -30.37
N LEU A 172 0.92 -12.91 -31.33
CA LEU A 172 1.73 -13.52 -32.37
C LEU A 172 1.91 -12.61 -33.59
N LYS A 173 3.10 -12.03 -33.77
CA LYS A 173 3.43 -11.25 -34.97
C LYS A 173 3.73 -12.17 -36.16
N GLY A 174 2.72 -12.44 -36.99
CA GLY A 174 2.86 -13.17 -38.25
C GLY A 174 3.41 -12.32 -39.41
N GLY A 175 4.10 -12.94 -40.37
CA GLY A 175 4.59 -12.27 -41.58
C GLY A 175 5.47 -13.13 -42.49
N GLY A 176 5.19 -13.12 -43.80
CA GLY A 176 5.87 -13.93 -44.83
C GLY A 176 4.94 -14.98 -45.47
N PHE A 177 5.41 -15.67 -46.51
CA PHE A 177 4.58 -16.51 -47.40
C PHE A 177 3.73 -17.59 -46.68
N PHE A 178 4.23 -18.20 -45.60
CA PHE A 178 3.51 -19.21 -44.82
C PHE A 178 2.62 -18.62 -43.70
N TRP A 179 2.36 -17.31 -43.73
CA TRP A 179 1.51 -16.58 -42.78
C TRP A 179 0.45 -15.75 -43.52
N PRO A 180 -0.79 -16.25 -43.65
CA PRO A 180 -1.82 -15.61 -44.45
C PRO A 180 -2.48 -14.40 -43.74
N ARG A 181 -1.84 -13.23 -43.73
CA ARG A 181 -2.55 -11.98 -43.41
C ARG A 181 -3.49 -11.64 -44.58
N GLN A 182 -4.77 -11.47 -44.30
CA GLN A 182 -5.87 -11.44 -45.27
C GLN A 182 -5.68 -10.33 -46.31
N ALA A 183 -5.10 -9.19 -45.94
CA ALA A 183 -4.83 -8.07 -46.84
C ALA A 183 -4.03 -8.46 -48.11
N TRP A 184 -3.04 -9.34 -48.00
CA TRP A 184 -2.32 -9.89 -49.16
C TRP A 184 -2.86 -11.25 -49.59
N PHE A 185 -3.31 -12.06 -48.63
CA PHE A 185 -3.68 -13.45 -48.88
C PHE A 185 -4.98 -13.60 -49.70
N MET A 186 -5.99 -12.75 -49.47
CA MET A 186 -7.25 -12.85 -50.23
C MET A 186 -7.03 -12.62 -51.74
N PRO A 187 -6.35 -11.54 -52.19
CA PRO A 187 -5.97 -11.39 -53.59
C PRO A 187 -5.17 -12.57 -54.13
N THR A 188 -4.15 -13.04 -53.41
CA THR A 188 -3.28 -14.14 -53.87
C THR A 188 -4.05 -15.44 -54.09
N THR A 189 -4.98 -15.81 -53.20
CA THR A 189 -5.81 -17.00 -53.41
C THR A 189 -6.82 -16.86 -54.53
N PHE A 190 -7.48 -15.70 -54.66
CA PHE A 190 -8.48 -15.47 -55.70
C PHE A 190 -7.85 -15.37 -57.10
N ILE A 191 -6.74 -14.63 -57.24
CA ILE A 191 -5.98 -14.54 -58.49
C ILE A 191 -5.36 -15.90 -58.81
N GLY A 192 -4.82 -16.61 -57.82
CA GLY A 192 -4.24 -17.95 -57.99
C GLY A 192 -5.28 -18.97 -58.48
N SER A 193 -6.44 -19.06 -57.83
CA SER A 193 -7.50 -20.00 -58.26
C SER A 193 -8.12 -19.60 -59.59
N SER A 194 -8.29 -18.31 -59.88
CA SER A 194 -8.80 -17.81 -61.17
C SER A 194 -7.81 -18.05 -62.31
N LEU A 195 -6.51 -17.83 -62.09
CA LEU A 195 -5.47 -18.13 -63.09
C LEU A 195 -5.38 -19.64 -63.35
N CYS A 196 -5.45 -20.48 -62.31
CA CYS A 196 -5.52 -21.93 -62.48
C CYS A 196 -6.78 -22.36 -63.23
N ALA A 197 -7.93 -21.73 -62.97
CA ALA A 197 -9.16 -21.99 -63.68
C ALA A 197 -9.06 -21.61 -65.17
N LEU A 198 -8.49 -20.45 -65.49
CA LEU A 198 -8.23 -20.00 -66.86
C LEU A 198 -7.25 -20.92 -67.61
N VAL A 199 -6.16 -21.35 -66.97
CA VAL A 199 -5.17 -22.27 -67.57
C VAL A 199 -5.80 -23.63 -67.85
N LEU A 200 -6.46 -24.25 -66.87
CA LEU A 200 -7.12 -25.56 -67.03
C LEU A 200 -8.28 -25.52 -68.04
N SER A 201 -9.02 -24.41 -68.10
CA SER A 201 -10.04 -24.15 -69.12
C SER A 201 -9.41 -24.02 -70.51
N GLY A 202 -8.39 -23.19 -70.65
CA GLY A 202 -7.68 -22.96 -71.91
C GLY A 202 -7.04 -24.23 -72.47
N CYS A 203 -6.46 -25.08 -71.63
CA CYS A 203 -5.94 -26.38 -72.03
C CYS A 203 -7.02 -27.27 -72.68
N VAL A 204 -8.22 -27.37 -72.08
CA VAL A 204 -9.31 -28.20 -72.63
C VAL A 204 -9.85 -27.61 -73.94
N VAL A 205 -10.04 -26.28 -74.02
CA VAL A 205 -10.48 -25.62 -75.25
C VAL A 205 -9.47 -25.83 -76.38
N LEU A 206 -8.17 -25.67 -76.12
CA LEU A 206 -7.11 -25.90 -77.11
C LEU A 206 -7.09 -27.35 -77.61
N VAL A 207 -7.24 -28.35 -76.72
CA VAL A 207 -7.31 -29.76 -77.11
C VAL A 207 -8.52 -30.06 -78.00
N LYS A 208 -9.70 -29.53 -77.65
CA LYS A 208 -10.91 -29.76 -78.45
C LYS A 208 -10.83 -29.08 -79.82
N LEU A 209 -10.27 -27.88 -79.90
CA LEU A 209 -9.98 -27.21 -81.17
C LEU A 209 -8.96 -27.99 -82.03
N GLN A 210 -7.93 -28.58 -81.42
CA GLN A 210 -6.99 -29.46 -82.13
C GLN A 210 -7.69 -30.73 -82.65
N GLY A 211 -8.54 -31.38 -81.85
CA GLY A 211 -9.31 -32.55 -82.28
C GLY A 211 -10.22 -32.27 -83.48
N VAL A 212 -10.93 -31.14 -83.47
CA VAL A 212 -11.78 -30.72 -84.61
C VAL A 212 -10.93 -30.40 -85.84
N ARG A 213 -9.80 -29.68 -85.68
CA ARG A 213 -8.84 -29.39 -86.77
C ARG A 213 -8.33 -30.68 -87.42
N ASP A 214 -7.96 -31.66 -86.61
CA ASP A 214 -7.34 -32.90 -87.09
C ASP A 214 -8.36 -33.80 -87.81
N ALA A 215 -9.60 -33.86 -87.30
CA ALA A 215 -10.72 -34.51 -87.99
C ALA A 215 -11.02 -33.85 -89.34
N LEU A 216 -11.14 -32.51 -89.38
CA LEU A 216 -11.35 -31.75 -90.61
C LEU A 216 -10.23 -31.98 -91.64
N HIS A 217 -8.98 -31.99 -91.19
CA HIS A 217 -7.83 -32.30 -92.04
C HIS A 217 -7.93 -33.71 -92.65
N THR A 218 -8.32 -34.73 -91.85
CA THR A 218 -8.49 -36.10 -92.39
C THR A 218 -9.61 -36.18 -93.43
N SER A 219 -10.75 -35.53 -93.22
CA SER A 219 -11.86 -35.55 -94.19
C SER A 219 -11.51 -34.82 -95.50
N LEU A 220 -10.84 -33.66 -95.41
CA LEU A 220 -10.38 -32.91 -96.58
C LEU A 220 -9.38 -33.69 -97.45
N VAL A 221 -8.50 -34.48 -96.82
CA VAL A 221 -7.52 -35.33 -97.53
C VAL A 221 -8.16 -36.60 -98.10
N ALA A 222 -9.24 -37.12 -97.49
CA ALA A 222 -9.87 -38.36 -97.90
C ALA A 222 -10.85 -38.21 -99.09
N GLU A 223 -11.70 -37.19 -99.10
CA GLU A 223 -12.80 -37.07 -100.08
C GLU A 223 -12.59 -35.98 -101.14
N GLY A 224 -11.66 -35.06 -100.92
CA GLY A 224 -11.44 -33.91 -101.79
C GLY A 224 -12.59 -32.90 -101.83
N ALA A 225 -12.44 -31.87 -102.66
CA ALA A 225 -13.24 -30.64 -102.60
C ALA A 225 -14.75 -30.79 -102.89
N HIS A 226 -15.20 -31.94 -103.41
CA HIS A 226 -16.61 -32.17 -103.77
C HIS A 226 -17.40 -32.95 -102.71
N GLY A 227 -16.77 -33.86 -101.94
CA GLY A 227 -17.42 -34.50 -100.79
C GLY A 227 -17.55 -33.55 -99.59
N SER A 228 -16.56 -32.66 -99.43
CA SER A 228 -16.42 -31.79 -98.26
C SER A 228 -17.61 -30.88 -97.92
N ALA A 229 -18.55 -30.63 -98.85
CA ALA A 229 -19.74 -29.83 -98.56
C ALA A 229 -20.71 -30.53 -97.58
N ALA A 230 -20.89 -31.85 -97.70
CA ALA A 230 -21.71 -32.63 -96.77
C ALA A 230 -21.01 -32.79 -95.41
N ALA A 231 -19.71 -33.09 -95.43
CA ALA A 231 -18.88 -33.16 -94.23
C ALA A 231 -18.89 -31.84 -93.44
N LEU A 232 -18.93 -30.68 -94.11
CA LEU A 232 -18.99 -29.37 -93.45
C LEU A 232 -20.28 -29.17 -92.64
N MET A 233 -21.41 -29.74 -93.08
CA MET A 233 -22.68 -29.68 -92.36
C MET A 233 -22.69 -30.57 -91.12
N ASP A 234 -22.24 -31.83 -91.24
CA ASP A 234 -22.16 -32.76 -90.10
C ASP A 234 -21.12 -32.32 -89.06
N MET A 235 -20.00 -31.74 -89.51
CA MET A 235 -19.00 -31.11 -88.63
C MET A 235 -19.58 -29.97 -87.80
N GLY A 236 -20.67 -29.32 -88.22
CA GLY A 236 -21.43 -28.38 -87.38
C GLY A 236 -21.99 -29.02 -86.12
N GLY A 237 -22.47 -30.26 -86.21
CA GLY A 237 -22.92 -31.06 -85.06
C GLY A 237 -21.78 -31.42 -84.12
N MET A 238 -20.64 -31.89 -84.66
CA MET A 238 -19.43 -32.15 -83.86
C MET A 238 -18.91 -30.89 -83.16
N LEU A 239 -18.85 -29.75 -83.87
CA LEU A 239 -18.44 -28.47 -83.31
C LEU A 239 -19.32 -28.04 -82.14
N VAL A 240 -20.65 -28.12 -82.29
CA VAL A 240 -21.59 -27.78 -81.21
C VAL A 240 -21.43 -28.71 -80.01
N GLY A 241 -21.28 -30.02 -80.23
CA GLY A 241 -21.05 -30.99 -79.14
C GLY A 241 -19.75 -30.72 -78.36
N GLU A 242 -18.64 -30.49 -79.07
CA GLU A 242 -17.34 -30.26 -78.43
C GLU A 242 -17.23 -28.88 -77.77
N LEU A 243 -17.83 -27.84 -78.37
CA LEU A 243 -17.93 -26.52 -77.75
C LEU A 243 -18.86 -26.52 -76.53
N ALA A 244 -19.95 -27.29 -76.55
CA ALA A 244 -20.83 -27.45 -75.38
C ALA A 244 -20.11 -28.13 -74.20
N PHE A 245 -19.32 -29.18 -74.46
CA PHE A 245 -18.45 -29.77 -73.43
C PHE A 245 -17.42 -28.75 -72.90
N GLY A 246 -16.76 -28.02 -73.80
CA GLY A 246 -15.80 -26.96 -73.44
C GLY A 246 -16.43 -25.88 -72.56
N LEU A 247 -17.61 -25.37 -72.92
CA LEU A 247 -18.35 -24.36 -72.17
C LEU A 247 -18.81 -24.86 -70.79
N ALA A 248 -19.34 -26.08 -70.70
CA ALA A 248 -19.69 -26.72 -69.43
C ALA A 248 -18.45 -26.89 -68.53
N TRP A 249 -17.31 -27.23 -69.11
CA TRP A 249 -16.02 -27.33 -68.43
C TRP A 249 -15.55 -25.97 -67.88
N VAL A 250 -15.62 -24.90 -68.68
CA VAL A 250 -15.31 -23.52 -68.23
C VAL A 250 -16.22 -23.13 -67.05
N GLY A 251 -17.53 -23.37 -67.16
CA GLY A 251 -18.50 -23.07 -66.10
C GLY A 251 -18.21 -23.82 -64.80
N GLY A 252 -17.86 -25.10 -64.87
CA GLY A 252 -17.44 -25.90 -63.71
C GLY A 252 -16.17 -25.37 -63.04
N LEU A 253 -15.20 -24.89 -63.81
CA LEU A 253 -13.96 -24.30 -63.29
C LEU A 253 -14.15 -22.91 -62.69
N LEU A 254 -15.09 -22.11 -63.21
CA LEU A 254 -15.47 -20.81 -62.60
C LEU A 254 -16.10 -20.96 -61.20
N ALA A 255 -16.66 -22.13 -60.88
CA ALA A 255 -17.12 -22.43 -59.52
C ALA A 255 -15.95 -22.57 -58.52
N ILE A 256 -14.71 -22.84 -58.95
CA ILE A 256 -13.57 -23.04 -58.04
C ILE A 256 -13.20 -21.74 -57.30
N PRO A 257 -12.97 -20.59 -57.98
CA PRO A 257 -12.84 -19.30 -57.30
C PRO A 257 -13.99 -19.02 -56.32
N ALA A 258 -15.24 -19.23 -56.76
CA ALA A 258 -16.43 -19.00 -55.92
C ALA A 258 -16.43 -19.85 -54.63
N VAL A 259 -16.09 -21.14 -54.72
CA VAL A 259 -15.96 -22.04 -53.57
C VAL A 259 -14.81 -21.60 -52.66
N THR A 260 -13.65 -21.20 -53.19
CA THR A 260 -12.53 -20.71 -52.37
C THR A 260 -12.91 -19.44 -51.61
N THR A 261 -13.56 -18.48 -52.26
CA THR A 261 -14.08 -17.25 -51.64
C THR A 261 -15.15 -17.55 -50.59
N TRP A 262 -16.09 -18.46 -50.85
CA TRP A 262 -17.12 -18.88 -49.89
C TRP A 262 -16.53 -19.58 -48.65
N MET A 263 -15.52 -20.42 -48.83
CA MET A 263 -14.79 -21.04 -47.72
C MET A 263 -14.05 -19.99 -46.87
N LEU A 264 -13.50 -18.95 -47.51
CA LEU A 264 -12.79 -17.86 -46.84
C LEU A 264 -13.75 -16.91 -46.11
N ALA A 265 -14.89 -16.58 -46.69
CA ALA A 265 -15.97 -15.84 -46.05
C ALA A 265 -16.53 -16.60 -44.84
N ARG A 266 -16.71 -17.93 -44.95
CA ARG A 266 -17.08 -18.78 -43.80
C ARG A 266 -15.99 -18.81 -42.71
N ARG A 267 -14.70 -18.78 -43.09
CA ARG A 267 -13.58 -18.67 -42.14
C ARG A 267 -13.61 -17.34 -41.36
N GLN A 268 -13.82 -16.22 -42.06
CA GLN A 268 -14.00 -14.89 -41.44
C GLN A 268 -15.26 -14.83 -40.56
N SER A 269 -16.39 -15.33 -41.05
CA SER A 269 -17.66 -15.35 -40.30
C SER A 269 -17.55 -16.13 -38.99
N ASN A 270 -16.90 -17.31 -39.01
CA ASN A 270 -16.63 -18.08 -37.79
C ASN A 270 -15.71 -17.33 -36.82
N ALA A 271 -14.67 -16.65 -37.32
CA ALA A 271 -13.73 -15.91 -36.50
C ALA A 271 -14.38 -14.69 -35.83
N ALA A 272 -15.14 -13.91 -36.60
CA ALA A 272 -15.92 -12.78 -36.10
C ALA A 272 -16.98 -13.24 -35.09
N GLY A 273 -17.68 -14.35 -35.36
CA GLY A 273 -18.65 -14.96 -34.44
C GLY A 273 -18.02 -15.42 -33.12
N ALA A 274 -16.80 -15.95 -33.15
CA ALA A 274 -16.07 -16.35 -31.94
C ALA A 274 -15.63 -15.17 -31.06
N VAL A 275 -15.33 -14.00 -31.65
CA VAL A 275 -15.08 -12.76 -30.90
C VAL A 275 -16.40 -12.14 -30.42
N GLY A 276 -17.45 -12.14 -31.26
CA GLY A 276 -18.79 -11.68 -30.89
C GLY A 276 -19.36 -12.44 -29.69
N ALA A 277 -19.26 -13.77 -29.69
CA ALA A 277 -19.67 -14.61 -28.56
C ALA A 277 -18.87 -14.32 -27.28
N ALA A 278 -17.60 -13.92 -27.39
CA ALA A 278 -16.82 -13.47 -26.22
C ALA A 278 -17.34 -12.13 -25.68
N ILE A 279 -17.67 -11.17 -26.56
CA ILE A 279 -18.26 -9.87 -26.19
C ILE A 279 -19.65 -10.08 -25.55
N GLU A 280 -20.49 -10.93 -26.14
CA GLU A 280 -21.80 -11.29 -25.60
C GLU A 280 -21.68 -12.00 -24.24
N SER A 281 -20.73 -12.93 -24.09
CA SER A 281 -20.46 -13.58 -22.80
C SER A 281 -20.05 -12.57 -21.72
N LEU A 282 -19.22 -11.59 -22.08
CA LEU A 282 -18.77 -10.51 -21.20
C LEU A 282 -19.93 -9.58 -20.81
N ALA A 283 -20.80 -9.22 -21.74
CA ALA A 283 -22.02 -8.47 -21.47
C ALA A 283 -22.98 -9.23 -20.53
N ALA A 284 -23.04 -10.57 -20.67
CA ALA A 284 -23.72 -11.48 -19.75
C ALA A 284 -22.90 -11.82 -18.48
N GLY A 285 -21.89 -11.02 -18.12
CA GLY A 285 -21.10 -11.15 -16.89
C GLY A 285 -20.11 -12.34 -16.84
N ARG A 286 -19.94 -13.09 -17.92
CA ARG A 286 -19.10 -14.30 -17.99
C ARG A 286 -17.85 -14.05 -18.82
N VAL A 287 -16.68 -13.98 -18.18
CA VAL A 287 -15.42 -13.62 -18.86
C VAL A 287 -14.82 -14.83 -19.62
N MET A 288 -15.32 -15.10 -20.82
CA MET A 288 -14.82 -16.18 -21.70
C MET A 288 -13.91 -15.64 -22.80
N SER A 289 -12.77 -16.29 -23.03
CA SER A 289 -11.87 -16.00 -24.16
C SER A 289 -12.52 -16.41 -25.49
N PRO A 290 -12.30 -15.65 -26.60
CA PRO A 290 -12.77 -16.04 -27.93
C PRO A 290 -12.33 -17.45 -28.32
N ALA A 291 -13.22 -18.20 -28.98
CA ALA A 291 -12.94 -19.53 -29.52
C ALA A 291 -12.20 -19.48 -30.87
N TRP A 292 -11.31 -18.50 -31.07
CA TRP A 292 -10.53 -18.30 -32.27
C TRP A 292 -9.09 -17.91 -31.95
N VAL A 293 -8.13 -18.55 -32.60
CA VAL A 293 -6.71 -18.14 -32.59
C VAL A 293 -6.15 -18.29 -33.99
N SER A 294 -5.46 -17.26 -34.45
CA SER A 294 -4.81 -17.17 -35.75
C SER A 294 -3.75 -16.07 -35.70
N THR A 295 -3.09 -15.78 -36.81
CA THR A 295 -2.13 -14.67 -36.96
C THR A 295 -2.46 -13.76 -38.14
N ASP A 296 -3.72 -13.83 -38.56
CA ASP A 296 -4.33 -12.85 -39.44
C ASP A 296 -5.02 -11.77 -38.60
N GLU A 297 -5.67 -10.83 -39.28
CA GLU A 297 -6.32 -9.65 -38.70
C GLU A 297 -7.47 -10.04 -37.75
N MET A 298 -8.05 -11.24 -37.88
CA MET A 298 -9.03 -11.80 -36.94
C MET A 298 -8.35 -12.47 -35.73
N GLY A 299 -7.15 -13.02 -35.91
CA GLY A 299 -6.25 -13.43 -34.83
C GLY A 299 -5.77 -12.26 -33.98
N ASP A 300 -5.37 -11.16 -34.63
CA ASP A 300 -5.02 -9.89 -33.96
C ASP A 300 -6.20 -9.37 -33.13
N LEU A 301 -7.41 -9.37 -33.68
CA LEU A 301 -8.65 -8.99 -32.97
C LEU A 301 -8.94 -9.90 -31.78
N SER A 302 -8.79 -11.23 -31.92
CA SER A 302 -8.96 -12.18 -30.82
C SER A 302 -7.93 -11.98 -29.70
N SER A 303 -6.68 -11.71 -30.06
CA SER A 303 -5.60 -11.42 -29.10
C SER A 303 -5.85 -10.09 -28.37
N GLY A 304 -6.31 -9.06 -29.08
CA GLY A 304 -6.74 -7.79 -28.50
C GLY A 304 -7.90 -7.94 -27.52
N MET A 305 -8.92 -8.74 -27.89
CA MET A 305 -10.03 -9.07 -27.00
C MET A 305 -9.55 -9.82 -25.74
N ASN A 306 -8.66 -10.81 -25.87
CA ASN A 306 -8.06 -11.48 -24.72
C ASN A 306 -7.30 -10.51 -23.79
N ALA A 307 -6.54 -9.55 -24.34
CA ALA A 307 -5.87 -8.52 -23.55
C ALA A 307 -6.85 -7.59 -22.79
N VAL A 308 -8.01 -7.28 -23.38
CA VAL A 308 -9.11 -6.58 -22.68
C VAL A 308 -9.66 -7.45 -21.56
N LEU A 309 -9.97 -8.73 -21.79
CA LEU A 309 -10.50 -9.64 -20.77
C LEU A 309 -9.52 -9.83 -19.59
N VAL A 310 -8.21 -9.87 -19.85
CA VAL A 310 -7.18 -9.94 -18.79
C VAL A 310 -7.20 -8.67 -17.93
N ARG A 311 -7.27 -7.48 -18.54
CA ARG A 311 -7.38 -6.21 -17.78
C ARG A 311 -8.69 -6.11 -17.01
N LEU A 312 -9.81 -6.53 -17.59
CA LEU A 312 -11.11 -6.54 -16.91
C LEU A 312 -11.14 -7.50 -15.70
N ARG A 313 -10.41 -8.63 -15.74
CA ARG A 313 -10.23 -9.51 -14.57
C ARG A 313 -9.40 -8.87 -13.44
N GLN A 314 -8.54 -7.90 -13.75
CA GLN A 314 -7.72 -7.20 -12.75
C GLN A 314 -8.52 -6.12 -12.00
N LEU A 315 -9.48 -5.44 -12.64
CA LEU A 315 -10.24 -4.34 -12.04
C LEU A 315 -10.97 -4.73 -10.74
N PRO A 316 -11.74 -5.84 -10.64
CA PRO A 316 -12.36 -6.26 -9.38
C PRO A 316 -11.35 -6.55 -8.27
N LEU A 317 -10.17 -7.06 -8.59
CA LEU A 317 -9.11 -7.33 -7.62
C LEU A 317 -8.54 -6.02 -7.06
N SER A 318 -8.27 -5.03 -7.92
CA SER A 318 -7.81 -3.70 -7.52
C SER A 318 -8.86 -2.91 -6.74
N LEU A 319 -10.14 -3.05 -7.08
CA LEU A 319 -11.26 -2.48 -6.32
C LEU A 319 -11.38 -3.14 -4.94
N ASN A 320 -11.22 -4.46 -4.85
CA ASN A 320 -11.24 -5.18 -3.58
C ASN A 320 -10.05 -4.81 -2.67
N ASP A 321 -8.83 -4.70 -3.19
CA ASP A 321 -7.68 -4.16 -2.43
C ASP A 321 -8.02 -2.77 -1.88
N SER A 322 -8.46 -1.86 -2.75
CA SER A 322 -8.84 -0.50 -2.39
C SER A 322 -9.92 -0.47 -1.29
N ALA A 323 -10.93 -1.33 -1.38
CA ALA A 323 -11.99 -1.45 -0.38
C ALA A 323 -11.48 -2.00 0.97
N THR A 324 -10.59 -2.99 0.97
CA THR A 324 -9.99 -3.50 2.22
C THR A 324 -9.10 -2.46 2.88
N ARG A 325 -8.36 -1.66 2.10
CA ARG A 325 -7.53 -0.55 2.59
C ARG A 325 -8.36 0.59 3.15
N LEU A 326 -9.47 0.96 2.50
CA LEU A 326 -10.45 1.93 3.00
C LEU A 326 -11.11 1.44 4.31
N SER A 327 -11.48 0.16 4.39
CA SER A 327 -11.99 -0.46 5.62
C SER A 327 -10.95 -0.51 6.75
N GLY A 328 -9.66 -0.68 6.41
CA GLY A 328 -8.55 -0.51 7.35
C GLY A 328 -8.43 0.91 7.90
N ALA A 329 -8.42 1.92 7.02
CA ALA A 329 -8.42 3.33 7.43
C ALA A 329 -9.65 3.70 8.28
N GLY A 330 -10.84 3.19 7.92
CA GLY A 330 -12.07 3.35 8.69
C GLY A 330 -12.13 2.60 10.03
N ARG A 331 -11.18 1.71 10.33
CA ARG A 331 -10.95 1.18 11.68
C ARG A 331 -10.02 2.11 12.47
N HIS A 332 -8.86 2.44 11.90
CA HIS A 332 -7.87 3.32 12.53
C HIS A 332 -8.45 4.71 12.88
N LEU A 333 -9.34 5.27 12.04
CA LEU A 333 -10.03 6.53 12.33
C LEU A 333 -10.98 6.41 13.53
N ARG A 334 -11.68 5.28 13.71
CA ARG A 334 -12.57 5.06 14.86
C ARG A 334 -11.78 4.80 16.15
N GLU A 335 -10.67 4.08 16.05
CA GLU A 335 -9.75 3.85 17.16
C GLU A 335 -9.18 5.19 17.65
N SER A 336 -8.62 6.00 16.74
CA SER A 336 -8.11 7.34 17.05
C SER A 336 -9.19 8.32 17.56
N HIS A 337 -10.41 8.27 17.03
CA HIS A 337 -11.53 9.05 17.57
C HIS A 337 -11.90 8.66 19.00
N GLY A 338 -11.87 7.35 19.32
CA GLY A 338 -12.08 6.85 20.68
C GLY A 338 -11.00 7.32 21.66
N GLU A 339 -9.73 7.29 21.25
CA GLU A 339 -8.62 7.87 22.02
C GLU A 339 -8.79 9.38 22.22
N HIS A 340 -9.21 10.10 21.18
CA HIS A 340 -9.43 11.55 21.24
C HIS A 340 -10.59 11.91 22.18
N GLN A 341 -11.69 11.15 22.17
CA GLN A 341 -12.77 11.30 23.15
C GLN A 341 -12.29 11.05 24.59
N GLN A 342 -11.47 10.02 24.82
CA GLN A 342 -10.85 9.78 26.15
C GLN A 342 -9.85 10.89 26.53
N SER A 343 -9.21 11.55 25.57
CA SER A 343 -8.35 12.72 25.81
C SER A 343 -9.19 13.94 26.19
N LEU A 344 -10.29 14.22 25.49
CA LEU A 344 -11.20 15.32 25.79
C LEU A 344 -11.85 15.18 27.17
N VAL A 345 -12.24 13.98 27.59
CA VAL A 345 -12.75 13.73 28.95
C VAL A 345 -11.68 14.06 30.02
N ARG A 346 -10.43 13.63 29.81
CA ARG A 346 -9.31 13.96 30.72
C ARG A 346 -8.97 15.45 30.74
N GLN A 347 -9.07 16.11 29.59
CA GLN A 347 -8.86 17.56 29.49
C GLN A 347 -9.99 18.35 30.18
N ALA A 348 -11.24 17.90 30.07
CA ALA A 348 -12.37 18.48 30.78
C ALA A 348 -12.23 18.34 32.30
N SER A 349 -11.81 17.18 32.82
CA SER A 349 -11.55 17.01 34.25
C SER A 349 -10.38 17.88 34.73
N ALA A 350 -9.29 17.98 33.97
CA ALA A 350 -8.15 18.84 34.31
C ALA A 350 -8.51 20.34 34.28
N LEU A 351 -9.37 20.77 33.34
CA LEU A 351 -9.90 22.14 33.32
C LEU A 351 -10.81 22.42 34.53
N HIS A 352 -11.63 21.47 34.95
CA HIS A 352 -12.45 21.62 36.15
C HIS A 352 -11.61 21.68 37.43
N GLU A 353 -10.56 20.85 37.55
CA GLU A 353 -9.58 20.93 38.64
C GLU A 353 -8.81 22.28 38.65
N ALA A 354 -8.43 22.77 37.47
CA ALA A 354 -7.81 24.09 37.32
C ALA A 354 -8.76 25.25 37.70
N GLN A 355 -10.07 25.13 37.41
CA GLN A 355 -11.07 26.10 37.87
C GLN A 355 -11.20 26.08 39.41
N MET A 356 -11.26 24.90 40.03
CA MET A 356 -11.34 24.76 41.49
C MET A 356 -10.09 25.31 42.20
N THR A 357 -8.90 25.05 41.68
CA THR A 357 -7.66 25.61 42.23
C THR A 357 -7.56 27.12 42.02
N SER A 358 -8.02 27.66 40.88
CA SER A 358 -8.11 29.10 40.64
C SER A 358 -9.05 29.80 41.63
N GLU A 359 -10.21 29.21 41.92
CA GLU A 359 -11.16 29.75 42.90
C GLU A 359 -10.61 29.71 44.34
N GLU A 360 -9.89 28.65 44.73
CA GLU A 360 -9.23 28.60 46.04
C GLU A 360 -8.03 29.56 46.13
N ILE A 361 -7.30 29.80 45.03
CA ILE A 361 -6.28 30.86 44.94
C ILE A 361 -6.93 32.24 45.09
N ARG A 362 -8.08 32.49 44.46
CA ARG A 362 -8.85 33.74 44.60
C ARG A 362 -9.29 33.94 46.05
N ARG A 363 -9.81 32.89 46.70
CA ARG A 363 -10.24 32.89 48.10
C ARG A 363 -9.09 33.17 49.06
N THR A 364 -7.99 32.42 48.94
CA THR A 364 -6.82 32.58 49.80
C THR A 364 -6.14 33.94 49.60
N SER A 365 -6.16 34.50 48.38
CA SER A 365 -5.70 35.87 48.10
C SER A 365 -6.55 36.92 48.82
N LEU A 366 -7.88 36.80 48.81
CA LEU A 366 -8.77 37.71 49.56
C LEU A 366 -8.52 37.63 51.08
N MET A 367 -8.37 36.41 51.61
CA MET A 367 -8.01 36.21 53.03
C MET A 367 -6.62 36.77 53.35
N ALA A 368 -5.67 36.74 52.41
CA ALA A 368 -4.35 37.36 52.60
C ALA A 368 -4.42 38.90 52.65
N VAL A 369 -5.29 39.53 51.84
CA VAL A 369 -5.55 40.98 51.90
C VAL A 369 -6.18 41.37 53.23
N GLU A 370 -7.25 40.69 53.67
CA GLU A 370 -7.89 40.92 54.98
C GLU A 370 -6.87 40.80 56.13
N ARG A 371 -5.99 39.80 56.08
CA ARG A 371 -4.92 39.62 57.07
C ARG A 371 -3.85 40.71 57.01
N ALA A 372 -3.49 41.19 55.82
CA ALA A 372 -2.57 42.30 55.66
C ALA A 372 -3.15 43.61 56.22
N GLU A 373 -4.43 43.90 55.95
CA GLU A 373 -5.14 45.06 56.53
C GLU A 373 -5.21 44.98 58.06
N ALA A 374 -5.51 43.81 58.62
CA ALA A 374 -5.50 43.59 60.07
C ALA A 374 -4.11 43.83 60.68
N VAL A 375 -3.03 43.37 60.02
CA VAL A 375 -1.65 43.62 60.43
C VAL A 375 -1.31 45.11 60.33
N LEU A 376 -1.72 45.82 59.29
CA LEU A 376 -1.53 47.27 59.15
C LEU A 376 -2.27 48.06 60.24
N GLN A 377 -3.48 47.64 60.63
CA GLN A 377 -4.21 48.24 61.77
C GLN A 377 -3.53 47.97 63.12
N VAL A 378 -2.84 46.84 63.29
CA VAL A 378 -2.06 46.56 64.50
C VAL A 378 -0.77 47.38 64.48
N ALA A 379 -0.07 47.46 63.36
CA ALA A 379 1.15 48.27 63.20
C ALA A 379 0.89 49.75 63.51
N ARG A 380 -0.17 50.36 62.94
CA ARG A 380 -0.57 51.75 63.25
C ARG A 380 -0.91 51.95 64.73
N ARG A 381 -1.52 50.95 65.39
CA ARG A 381 -1.78 51.03 66.84
C ARG A 381 -0.48 50.92 67.65
N SER A 382 0.46 50.08 67.25
CA SER A 382 1.79 49.98 67.86
C SER A 382 2.61 51.25 67.68
N GLU A 383 2.50 51.92 66.53
CA GLU A 383 3.13 53.22 66.24
C GLU A 383 2.60 54.32 67.18
N VAL A 384 1.27 54.46 67.30
CA VAL A 384 0.64 55.41 68.23
C VAL A 384 1.01 55.12 69.69
N LEU A 385 1.04 53.85 70.10
CA LEU A 385 1.49 53.46 71.45
C LEU A 385 2.99 53.75 71.65
N GLY A 386 3.81 53.62 70.61
CA GLY A 386 5.22 54.01 70.62
C GLY A 386 5.40 55.50 70.88
N GLN A 387 4.72 56.34 70.11
CA GLN A 387 4.72 57.81 70.28
C GLN A 387 4.22 58.24 71.67
N GLN A 388 3.18 57.59 72.19
CA GLN A 388 2.70 57.82 73.56
C GLN A 388 3.72 57.40 74.63
N GLY A 389 4.47 56.33 74.39
CA GLY A 389 5.56 55.87 75.24
C GLY A 389 6.76 56.82 75.22
N GLU A 390 7.16 57.29 74.04
CA GLU A 390 8.22 58.29 73.84
C GLU A 390 7.88 59.59 74.59
N ALA A 391 6.68 60.14 74.38
CA ALA A 391 6.19 61.31 75.11
C ALA A 391 6.01 61.06 76.63
N ALA A 392 5.95 59.82 77.10
CA ALA A 392 5.98 59.49 78.54
C ALA A 392 7.40 59.43 79.11
N VAL A 393 8.36 58.91 78.33
CA VAL A 393 9.79 58.92 78.67
C VAL A 393 10.32 60.35 78.70
N GLU A 394 9.96 61.19 77.74
CA GLU A 394 10.33 62.62 77.70
C GLU A 394 9.83 63.36 78.96
N ARG A 395 8.56 63.20 79.33
CA ARG A 395 8.02 63.74 80.59
C ARG A 395 8.74 63.20 81.83
N SER A 396 9.18 61.94 81.81
CA SER A 396 9.95 61.36 82.92
C SER A 396 11.37 61.93 82.99
N LEU A 397 12.01 62.22 81.85
CA LEU A 397 13.30 62.91 81.77
C LEU A 397 13.20 64.36 82.27
N THR A 398 12.13 65.07 81.91
CA THR A 398 11.84 66.42 82.46
C THR A 398 11.61 66.36 83.98
N GLY A 399 10.85 65.38 84.46
CA GLY A 399 10.70 65.15 85.91
C GLY A 399 12.02 64.85 86.62
N LEU A 400 12.95 64.13 85.98
CA LEU A 400 14.28 63.85 86.52
C LEU A 400 15.18 65.09 86.53
N THR A 401 15.11 65.98 85.54
CA THR A 401 15.86 67.26 85.58
C THR A 401 15.28 68.25 86.59
N ASP A 402 13.98 68.23 86.83
CA ASP A 402 13.35 68.98 87.92
C ASP A 402 13.75 68.43 89.30
N ILE A 403 13.74 67.11 89.50
CA ILE A 403 14.25 66.46 90.72
C ILE A 403 15.72 66.82 90.94
N ARG A 404 16.55 66.79 89.88
CA ARG A 404 17.96 67.21 89.98
C ARG A 404 18.09 68.65 90.46
N ARG A 405 17.34 69.60 89.88
CA ARG A 405 17.33 71.01 90.31
C ARG A 405 16.93 71.17 91.78
N VAL A 406 16.02 70.34 92.28
CA VAL A 406 15.63 70.31 93.71
C VAL A 406 16.76 69.74 94.58
N VAL A 407 17.47 68.69 94.14
CA VAL A 407 18.62 68.11 94.86
C VAL A 407 19.80 69.09 94.92
N ASP A 408 20.13 69.76 93.80
CA ASP A 408 21.17 70.79 93.74
C ASP A 408 20.81 71.95 94.71
N GLY A 409 19.53 72.36 94.75
CA GLY A 409 19.01 73.34 95.71
C GLY A 409 18.91 72.86 97.17
N ILE A 410 19.02 71.55 97.43
CA ILE A 410 19.16 70.99 98.78
C ILE A 410 20.64 71.02 99.21
N GLN A 411 21.59 70.83 98.28
CA GLN A 411 23.02 70.96 98.58
C GLN A 411 23.37 72.39 99.01
N ASP A 412 22.96 73.41 98.26
CA ASP A 412 23.12 74.83 98.64
C ASP A 412 22.56 75.14 100.04
N ARG A 413 21.40 74.56 100.40
CA ARG A 413 20.82 74.72 101.75
C ARG A 413 21.60 74.00 102.84
N LEU A 414 22.15 72.82 102.55
CA LEU A 414 23.01 72.08 103.47
C LEU A 414 24.34 72.81 103.70
N GLU A 415 24.90 73.43 102.67
CA GLU A 415 26.16 74.18 102.74
C GLU A 415 26.01 75.44 103.60
N ARG A 416 24.92 76.21 103.41
CA ARG A 416 24.54 77.31 104.30
C ARG A 416 24.27 76.85 105.74
N LEU A 417 23.62 75.69 105.92
CA LEU A 417 23.36 75.13 107.25
C LEU A 417 24.66 74.73 107.96
N ALA A 418 25.62 74.15 107.24
CA ALA A 418 26.95 73.85 107.77
C ALA A 418 27.68 75.13 108.21
N GLN A 419 27.60 76.21 107.41
CA GLN A 419 28.17 77.51 107.76
C GLN A 419 27.56 78.09 109.05
N SER A 420 26.22 78.11 109.18
CA SER A 420 25.58 78.54 110.44
C SER A 420 25.87 77.61 111.62
N THR A 421 26.06 76.30 111.38
CA THR A 421 26.46 75.37 112.44
C THR A 421 27.89 75.65 112.93
N SER A 422 28.80 76.05 112.03
CA SER A 422 30.14 76.50 112.39
C SER A 422 30.12 77.76 113.26
N GLN A 423 29.29 78.76 112.91
CA GLN A 423 29.11 79.97 113.71
C GLN A 423 28.53 79.69 115.11
N ILE A 424 27.62 78.72 115.23
CA ILE A 424 27.14 78.24 116.53
C ILE A 424 28.26 77.57 117.33
N GLY A 425 29.20 76.88 116.67
CA GLY A 425 30.41 76.34 117.27
C GLY A 425 31.28 77.43 117.92
N GLU A 426 31.65 78.46 117.15
CA GLU A 426 32.43 79.62 117.62
C GLU A 426 31.76 80.32 118.83
N ILE A 427 30.43 80.52 118.76
CA ILE A 427 29.66 81.08 119.88
C ILE A 427 29.72 80.16 121.10
N THR A 428 29.57 78.85 120.92
CA THR A 428 29.56 77.88 122.03
C THR A 428 30.93 77.79 122.72
N GLU A 429 32.02 77.92 121.96
CA GLU A 429 33.39 78.03 122.48
C GLU A 429 33.56 79.31 123.31
N SER A 430 33.09 80.47 122.81
CA SER A 430 33.13 81.73 123.57
C SER A 430 32.31 81.69 124.89
N VAL A 431 31.21 80.94 124.91
CA VAL A 431 30.37 80.74 126.10
C VAL A 431 31.05 79.83 127.12
N LYS A 432 31.83 78.85 126.66
CA LYS A 432 32.66 78.00 127.53
C LYS A 432 33.77 78.81 128.19
N ASP A 433 34.49 79.63 127.43
CA ASP A 433 35.55 80.51 127.96
C ASP A 433 34.99 81.48 129.01
N LEU A 434 33.78 82.02 128.79
CA LEU A 434 33.07 82.84 129.78
C LEU A 434 32.72 82.07 131.07
N ALA A 435 32.35 80.80 130.95
CA ALA A 435 32.03 79.94 132.09
C ALA A 435 33.29 79.60 132.91
N ASP A 436 34.40 79.30 132.25
CA ASP A 436 35.68 78.99 132.89
C ASP A 436 36.28 80.23 133.59
N GLN A 437 36.12 81.44 133.03
CA GLN A 437 36.43 82.70 133.74
C GLN A 437 35.57 82.91 135.00
N SER A 438 34.26 82.63 134.90
CA SER A 438 33.32 82.75 136.02
C SER A 438 33.65 81.79 137.18
N HIS A 439 34.13 80.58 136.84
CA HIS A 439 34.58 79.59 137.82
C HIS A 439 35.76 80.10 138.67
N LEU A 440 36.77 80.72 138.05
CA LEU A 440 37.95 81.26 138.75
C LEU A 440 37.59 82.44 139.68
N LEU A 441 36.66 83.31 139.26
CA LEU A 441 36.15 84.40 140.10
C LEU A 441 35.46 83.89 141.37
N ALA A 442 34.64 82.84 141.25
CA ALA A 442 33.91 82.26 142.38
C ALA A 442 34.85 81.65 143.45
N VAL A 443 35.95 81.02 143.03
CA VAL A 443 36.92 80.40 143.95
C VAL A 443 37.69 81.45 144.75
N ASN A 444 38.19 82.51 144.11
CA ASN A 444 38.90 83.59 144.81
C ASN A 444 38.03 84.30 145.86
N ALA A 445 36.75 84.54 145.54
CA ALA A 445 35.80 85.15 146.48
C ALA A 445 35.55 84.29 147.73
N ALA A 446 35.55 82.95 147.59
CA ALA A 446 35.34 82.03 148.71
C ALA A 446 36.56 81.93 149.65
N ILE A 447 37.78 82.10 149.13
CA ILE A 447 39.02 82.01 149.92
C ILE A 447 39.18 83.22 150.85
N GLU A 448 38.95 84.44 150.34
CA GLU A 448 39.24 85.66 151.10
C GLU A 448 38.26 85.88 152.27
N ALA A 449 37.01 85.43 152.11
CA ALA A 449 35.98 85.50 153.16
C ALA A 449 36.31 84.66 154.42
N ALA A 450 37.23 83.70 154.34
CA ALA A 450 37.59 82.81 155.44
C ALA A 450 38.74 83.34 156.32
N ARG A 451 39.36 84.47 155.97
CA ARG A 451 40.71 84.82 156.44
C ARG A 451 40.80 85.93 157.50
N SER A 452 39.75 86.74 157.67
CA SER A 452 39.76 87.91 158.57
C SER A 452 38.83 87.73 159.77
N GLY A 453 39.38 87.92 160.97
CA GLY A 453 38.68 87.66 162.23
C GLY A 453 38.06 88.89 162.88
N SER A 454 36.92 88.66 163.54
CA SER A 454 36.23 89.51 164.53
C SER A 454 35.26 90.62 164.06
N ARG A 455 34.05 90.52 164.64
CA ARG A 455 33.03 91.56 164.93
C ARG A 455 32.01 91.91 163.83
N ALA A 456 30.77 92.09 164.31
CA ALA A 456 29.51 92.31 163.58
C ALA A 456 29.03 91.11 162.74
N GLY A 457 27.71 90.93 162.67
CA GLY A 457 27.08 89.83 161.95
C GLY A 457 25.95 90.32 161.06
N ALA A 458 25.73 89.63 159.94
CA ALA A 458 24.58 89.76 159.06
C ALA A 458 24.08 88.35 158.70
N SER A 459 22.84 88.25 158.22
CA SER A 459 22.15 86.95 158.08
C SER A 459 21.65 86.69 156.66
N ARG A 460 21.17 85.46 156.45
CA ARG A 460 20.38 84.98 155.29
C ARG A 460 21.21 84.76 154.00
N TRP A 461 20.56 84.04 153.07
CA TRP A 461 20.98 83.62 151.72
C TRP A 461 21.86 82.34 151.66
N TRP A 462 21.35 81.35 150.90
CA TRP A 462 21.90 80.00 150.66
C TRP A 462 21.86 79.08 151.90
N PRO A 463 21.40 77.80 151.80
CA PRO A 463 21.62 76.77 150.76
C PRO A 463 20.62 76.82 149.58
N ALA A 464 21.00 76.57 148.33
CA ALA A 464 21.58 75.38 147.66
C ALA A 464 20.51 74.47 146.99
N ARG A 465 20.63 74.31 145.67
CA ARG A 465 19.94 73.30 144.85
C ARG A 465 20.96 72.71 143.88
N PHE A 466 21.10 71.39 143.85
CA PHE A 466 21.84 70.69 142.80
C PHE A 466 20.96 69.55 142.24
N ALA A 467 20.79 69.55 140.91
CA ALA A 467 20.13 68.47 140.18
C ALA A 467 20.52 68.54 138.68
N PRO A 468 21.14 67.48 138.13
CA PRO A 468 21.12 67.17 136.70
C PRO A 468 20.06 66.08 136.44
N CYS A 469 18.99 66.38 135.70
CA CYS A 469 18.91 66.25 134.24
C CYS A 469 18.85 64.79 133.75
N ARG A 470 17.63 64.33 133.46
CA ARG A 470 17.37 63.11 132.67
C ARG A 470 17.55 63.42 131.18
N THR A 471 18.03 62.44 130.42
CA THR A 471 17.76 62.34 128.98
C THR A 471 17.07 61.01 128.70
N SER A 472 16.10 61.00 127.79
CA SER A 472 15.37 59.80 127.38
C SER A 472 15.30 59.70 125.87
N PRO A 473 15.71 58.58 125.26
CA PRO A 473 15.30 58.22 123.91
C PRO A 473 13.82 57.84 123.90
N SER A 474 13.05 58.38 122.96
CA SER A 474 11.62 58.10 122.78
C SER A 474 11.38 56.79 122.02
N ARG A 475 10.14 56.29 122.09
CA ARG A 475 9.68 55.07 121.40
C ARG A 475 9.78 55.23 119.87
N ARG A 476 10.21 54.18 119.17
CA ARG A 476 9.77 53.91 117.79
C ARG A 476 8.54 52.99 117.82
N PRO A 477 7.37 53.41 117.33
CA PRO A 477 6.34 52.50 116.85
C PRO A 477 6.60 52.18 115.37
N ALA A 478 6.81 50.90 115.04
CA ALA A 478 6.63 50.40 113.68
C ALA A 478 5.29 49.65 113.64
N ALA A 479 4.33 50.11 112.84
CA ALA A 479 2.96 49.61 112.88
C ALA A 479 2.26 49.65 111.51
N SER A 480 1.27 48.76 111.35
CA SER A 480 0.16 48.79 110.39
C SER A 480 0.46 48.91 108.88
N ALA A 481 0.42 47.74 108.22
CA ALA A 481 -0.17 47.51 106.89
C ALA A 481 -1.71 47.76 106.91
N PRO A 482 -2.52 47.51 105.84
CA PRO A 482 -2.25 47.05 104.45
C PRO A 482 -2.70 48.16 103.44
N SER A 483 -3.46 48.04 102.33
CA SER A 483 -4.19 47.00 101.56
C SER A 483 -4.63 47.60 100.20
N SER A 484 -4.98 46.88 99.12
CA SER A 484 -4.69 45.51 98.62
C SER A 484 -5.41 45.31 97.25
N ARG A 485 -5.07 44.23 96.50
CA ARG A 485 -5.63 43.83 95.18
C ARG A 485 -5.23 44.77 94.00
N THR A 486 -5.20 44.33 92.72
CA THR A 486 -5.73 43.09 92.10
C THR A 486 -4.84 42.55 90.97
N SER A 487 -4.85 41.22 90.79
CA SER A 487 -4.62 40.45 89.53
C SER A 487 -3.42 40.78 88.60
N ALA A 488 -2.50 39.82 88.47
CA ALA A 488 -1.64 39.64 87.30
C ALA A 488 -1.35 38.14 87.04
N PRO A 489 -1.29 37.66 85.78
CA PRO A 489 -0.81 36.32 85.43
C PRO A 489 0.54 36.33 84.68
N ALA A 490 1.04 35.13 84.38
CA ALA A 490 2.07 34.78 83.38
C ALA A 490 3.56 35.08 83.68
N SER A 491 4.27 34.03 84.14
CA SER A 491 5.69 33.76 83.87
C SER A 491 5.93 32.24 84.01
N ALA A 492 6.97 31.60 83.46
CA ALA A 492 7.69 31.84 82.20
C ALA A 492 8.48 30.57 81.81
N THR A 493 8.71 30.34 80.51
CA THR A 493 9.80 29.54 79.90
C THR A 493 10.19 28.13 80.45
N ARG A 494 10.28 27.14 79.54
CA ARG A 494 11.59 26.56 79.13
C ARG A 494 11.51 25.72 77.84
N ARG A 495 12.68 25.36 77.30
CA ARG A 495 12.89 24.69 76.00
C ARG A 495 13.36 23.24 76.21
N ARG A 496 13.00 22.29 75.32
CA ARG A 496 13.96 21.48 74.50
C ARG A 496 13.31 20.36 73.64
N TRP A 497 13.66 20.38 72.33
CA TRP A 497 14.18 19.28 71.48
C TRP A 497 13.63 17.82 71.52
N ALA A 498 13.21 17.37 70.32
CA ALA A 498 13.63 16.13 69.61
C ALA A 498 12.92 14.75 69.79
N ARG A 499 12.01 14.46 68.83
CA ARG A 499 11.91 13.24 67.96
C ARG A 499 11.55 11.85 68.56
N PRO A 500 11.13 10.84 67.74
CA PRO A 500 10.00 9.95 68.08
C PRO A 500 10.27 8.43 68.20
N ALA A 501 9.23 7.67 68.59
CA ALA A 501 9.12 6.21 68.56
C ALA A 501 7.68 5.74 68.15
N CYS A 502 7.40 4.42 68.10
CA CYS A 502 6.32 3.84 67.25
C CYS A 502 5.34 2.85 67.92
N ARG A 503 4.10 2.76 67.36
CA ARG A 503 3.17 1.59 67.34
C ARG A 503 2.56 1.14 68.70
N PRO A 504 1.55 0.22 68.76
CA PRO A 504 0.86 -0.63 67.74
C PRO A 504 -0.49 0.00 67.24
N SER A 505 -1.62 -0.62 66.86
CA SER A 505 -2.15 -2.02 66.89
C SER A 505 -3.17 -2.34 65.75
N ALA A 506 -4.24 -3.12 66.02
CA ALA A 506 -5.25 -3.71 65.10
C ALA A 506 -6.51 -4.14 65.94
N PRO A 507 -7.62 -4.76 65.43
CA PRO A 507 -7.90 -5.43 64.14
C PRO A 507 -9.27 -4.99 63.50
N ALA A 508 -10.16 -5.72 62.79
CA ALA A 508 -10.33 -7.13 62.34
C ALA A 508 -11.39 -7.27 61.19
N TRP A 509 -11.23 -8.28 60.30
CA TRP A 509 -12.31 -9.07 59.63
C TRP A 509 -13.24 -8.28 58.63
N THR A 510 -14.18 -8.79 57.78
CA THR A 510 -14.65 -10.08 57.17
C THR A 510 -15.53 -9.76 55.92
N ARG A 511 -15.95 -10.61 54.94
CA ARG A 511 -15.63 -11.98 54.43
C ARG A 511 -16.29 -12.19 53.02
N CYS A 512 -15.69 -13.01 52.14
CA CYS A 512 -16.29 -13.72 50.96
C CYS A 512 -16.91 -12.94 49.77
N GLY A 513 -16.80 -13.41 48.50
CA GLY A 513 -15.98 -14.52 47.98
C GLY A 513 -16.36 -15.06 46.57
N ARG A 514 -15.53 -16.01 46.05
CA ARG A 514 -15.61 -16.76 44.76
C ARG A 514 -15.22 -15.99 43.47
N ARG A 515 -14.58 -16.59 42.44
CA ARG A 515 -13.72 -17.81 42.28
C ARG A 515 -13.07 -17.80 40.87
N VAL A 516 -11.84 -18.35 40.71
CA VAL A 516 -11.34 -19.16 39.54
C VAL A 516 -11.24 -18.46 38.14
N THR A 517 -10.17 -18.55 37.31
CA THR A 517 -8.78 -19.11 37.40
C THR A 517 -7.88 -18.62 36.24
N ARG A 518 -6.55 -18.66 36.48
CA ARG A 518 -5.44 -19.02 35.55
C ARG A 518 -4.95 -18.05 34.46
N CYS A 519 -3.66 -18.30 34.13
CA CYS A 519 -2.83 -17.78 33.03
C CYS A 519 -2.46 -16.28 33.08
N GLY A 520 -1.21 -15.88 32.79
CA GLY A 520 0.00 -16.70 32.60
C GLY A 520 1.04 -16.05 31.69
N SER A 521 2.25 -15.81 32.22
CA SER A 521 3.50 -15.53 31.48
C SER A 521 3.45 -14.58 30.27
N CYS A 522 3.91 -13.34 30.48
CA CYS A 522 4.70 -12.67 29.45
C CYS A 522 6.04 -13.42 29.29
N PRO A 523 6.66 -13.43 28.10
CA PRO A 523 8.01 -12.86 28.05
C PRO A 523 8.33 -12.05 26.78
N ALA A 524 9.48 -11.39 26.80
CA ALA A 524 9.96 -10.45 25.80
C ALA A 524 10.42 -11.06 24.46
N SER A 525 10.67 -10.18 23.49
CA SER A 525 11.09 -10.48 22.13
C SER A 525 12.53 -10.99 22.00
N ARG A 526 12.80 -11.86 21.01
CA ARG A 526 14.10 -11.97 20.32
C ARG A 526 13.99 -12.61 18.93
N ARG A 527 14.89 -12.17 18.06
CA ARG A 527 14.94 -12.37 16.59
C ARG A 527 14.97 -13.84 16.14
N ARG A 528 14.38 -14.14 14.98
CA ARG A 528 14.82 -15.21 14.05
C ARG A 528 14.69 -14.75 12.59
N THR A 529 15.51 -15.35 11.72
CA THR A 529 15.61 -15.11 10.27
C THR A 529 14.64 -16.01 9.47
N PRO A 530 14.35 -15.69 8.18
CA PRO A 530 13.39 -16.44 7.38
C PRO A 530 13.97 -17.74 6.76
N PRO A 531 13.14 -18.78 6.54
CA PRO A 531 13.50 -19.98 5.76
C PRO A 531 13.19 -19.80 4.25
N PRO A 532 13.74 -20.67 3.37
CA PRO A 532 13.51 -20.62 1.91
C PRO A 532 12.13 -21.20 1.49
N PRO A 533 11.63 -20.89 0.28
CA PRO A 533 10.32 -21.33 -0.19
C PRO A 533 10.28 -22.82 -0.58
N GLY A 534 9.41 -23.59 0.09
CA GLY A 534 9.10 -24.98 -0.22
C GLY A 534 7.84 -25.15 -1.08
N ARG A 535 7.77 -26.25 -1.84
CA ARG A 535 6.71 -26.56 -2.82
C ARG A 535 5.35 -26.88 -2.15
N LEU A 536 4.25 -26.57 -2.84
CA LEU A 536 2.91 -27.07 -2.53
C LEU A 536 2.64 -28.43 -3.22
N PRO A 537 1.80 -29.30 -2.64
CA PRO A 537 1.37 -30.57 -3.25
C PRO A 537 0.22 -30.38 -4.27
N PRO A 538 -0.02 -31.37 -5.15
CA PRO A 538 -1.09 -31.32 -6.16
C PRO A 538 -2.49 -31.60 -5.59
N ARG A 539 -3.49 -31.33 -6.45
CA ARG A 539 -4.85 -31.90 -6.41
C ARG A 539 -5.08 -32.66 -7.71
#